data_AF-A0AAN8VRN1-F1
#
_entry.id   AF-A0AAN8VRN1-F1
#
_cell.length_a   1.000
_cell.length_b   1.000
_cell.length_c   1.000
_cell.angle_alpha   90.00
_cell.angle_beta   90.00
_cell.angle_gamma   90.00
#
_symmetry.space_group_name_H-M   'P 1'
#
loop_
_entity.id
_entity.type
_entity.pdbx_description
1 polymer ?
#
loop_
_entity_poly.entity_id
_entity_poly.type
_entity_poly.pdbx_seq_one_letter_code
_entity_poly.pdbx_strand_id
1 'polypeptide(L)'
;MVSSALIWETEAWNDLKAHVEEIKKTHLRDLMSDPDRRRSMMVEFDGMLLDYSHQLATVETFEKLFKLAEEAHLKEKVNSMFSGEPLRAPRDAVIQCDGKNVVPEVWNVLDKIHDFSEKVHSGSSVGATGKTLTDVVSIGFGGSYLGPLLVHTAFQTARILSHDFSFQAILPYSQALEKFASHIQ
;
A
#
# COMPACT_ATOMS: atom_id res chain seq x y z
N MET A 1 1.31 -32.71 5.01
CA MET A 1 1.43 -32.82 3.55
C MET A 1 0.62 -31.69 2.96
N VAL A 2 1.24 -30.75 2.25
CA VAL A 2 0.49 -29.69 1.55
C VAL A 2 -0.23 -30.38 0.39
N SER A 3 -1.56 -30.25 0.32
CA SER A 3 -2.35 -30.80 -0.78
C SER A 3 -1.81 -30.27 -2.11
N SER A 4 -1.55 -31.16 -3.07
CA SER A 4 -1.11 -30.78 -4.42
C SER A 4 -2.27 -30.38 -5.34
N ALA A 5 -3.51 -30.42 -4.83
CA ALA A 5 -4.69 -30.02 -5.58
C ALA A 5 -4.67 -28.52 -5.85
N LEU A 6 -5.00 -28.14 -7.07
CA LEU A 6 -5.14 -26.74 -7.44
C LEU A 6 -6.39 -26.19 -6.76
N ILE A 7 -6.41 -24.89 -6.42
CA ILE A 7 -7.52 -24.31 -5.65
C ILE A 7 -8.88 -24.50 -6.35
N TRP A 8 -8.89 -24.55 -7.69
CA TRP A 8 -10.09 -24.76 -8.51
C TRP A 8 -10.56 -26.22 -8.59
N GLU A 9 -9.84 -27.15 -7.98
CA GLU A 9 -10.21 -28.58 -7.86
C GLU A 9 -10.84 -28.88 -6.49
N THR A 10 -10.81 -27.92 -5.56
CA THR A 10 -11.35 -28.08 -4.20
C THR A 10 -12.88 -28.08 -4.19
N GLU A 11 -13.46 -28.70 -3.15
CA GLU A 11 -14.91 -28.68 -2.90
C GLU A 11 -15.41 -27.24 -2.70
N ALA A 12 -14.70 -26.43 -1.91
CA ALA A 12 -15.06 -25.02 -1.69
C ALA A 12 -15.16 -24.20 -2.99
N TRP A 13 -14.32 -24.51 -4.00
CA TRP A 13 -14.43 -23.88 -5.32
C TRP A 13 -15.65 -24.35 -6.11
N ASN A 14 -15.95 -25.65 -6.05
CA ASN A 14 -17.14 -26.21 -6.70
C ASN A 14 -18.43 -25.67 -6.05
N ASP A 15 -18.44 -25.50 -4.73
CA ASP A 15 -19.53 -24.87 -3.99
C ASP A 15 -19.77 -23.43 -4.44
N LEU A 16 -18.70 -22.64 -4.58
CA LEU A 16 -18.79 -21.27 -5.12
C LEU A 16 -19.29 -21.26 -6.56
N LYS A 17 -18.81 -22.18 -7.41
CA LYS A 17 -19.29 -22.31 -8.80
C LYS A 17 -20.78 -22.64 -8.84
N ALA A 18 -21.27 -23.52 -7.98
CA ALA A 18 -22.69 -23.83 -7.89
C ALA A 18 -23.50 -22.61 -7.43
N HIS A 19 -22.98 -21.87 -6.44
CA HIS A 19 -23.61 -20.65 -5.90
C HIS A 19 -23.81 -19.54 -6.96
N VAL A 20 -22.96 -19.49 -7.99
CA VAL A 20 -23.10 -18.53 -9.10
C VAL A 20 -24.47 -18.64 -9.78
N GLU A 21 -25.03 -19.84 -9.90
CA GLU A 21 -26.35 -20.02 -10.54
C GLU A 21 -27.50 -19.41 -9.72
N GLU A 22 -27.33 -19.27 -8.41
CA GLU A 22 -28.27 -18.57 -7.54
C GLU A 22 -28.08 -17.06 -7.65
N ILE A 23 -26.83 -16.59 -7.59
CA ILE A 23 -26.50 -15.17 -7.72
C ILE A 23 -26.95 -14.60 -9.07
N LYS A 24 -26.84 -15.36 -10.17
CA LYS A 24 -27.34 -14.96 -11.50
C LYS A 24 -28.84 -14.62 -11.53
N LYS A 25 -29.63 -15.18 -10.60
CA LYS A 25 -31.07 -14.91 -10.47
C LYS A 25 -31.36 -13.68 -9.62
N THR A 26 -30.35 -13.07 -9.01
CA THR A 26 -30.47 -11.89 -8.16
C THR A 26 -30.06 -10.63 -8.90
N HIS A 27 -30.60 -9.48 -8.48
CA HIS A 27 -30.18 -8.18 -8.97
C HIS A 27 -29.64 -7.34 -7.80
N LEU A 28 -28.54 -6.60 -8.02
CA LEU A 28 -27.90 -5.81 -6.96
C LEU A 28 -28.86 -4.80 -6.33
N ARG A 29 -29.78 -4.22 -7.12
CA ARG A 29 -30.83 -3.32 -6.60
C ARG A 29 -31.68 -3.97 -5.51
N ASP A 30 -32.01 -5.25 -5.65
CA ASP A 30 -32.85 -5.95 -4.69
C ASP A 30 -32.06 -6.22 -3.41
N LEU A 31 -30.81 -6.66 -3.56
CA LEU A 31 -29.86 -6.83 -2.44
C LEU A 31 -29.56 -5.51 -1.70
N MET A 32 -29.57 -4.40 -2.43
CA MET A 32 -29.39 -3.05 -1.90
C MET A 32 -30.64 -2.55 -1.18
N SER A 33 -31.81 -3.18 -1.35
CA SER A 33 -33.03 -2.80 -0.63
C SER A 33 -33.07 -3.34 0.80
N ASP A 34 -32.24 -4.35 1.11
CA ASP A 34 -32.15 -5.01 2.41
C ASP A 34 -31.19 -4.24 3.37
N PRO A 35 -31.72 -3.54 4.39
CA PRO A 35 -30.89 -2.80 5.34
C PRO A 35 -30.09 -3.70 6.28
N ASP A 36 -30.57 -4.91 6.58
CA ASP A 36 -29.87 -5.85 7.45
C ASP A 36 -28.65 -6.43 6.76
N ARG A 37 -28.80 -6.83 5.49
CA ARG A 37 -27.67 -7.22 4.64
C ARG A 37 -26.62 -6.13 4.56
N ARG A 38 -27.00 -4.88 4.27
CA ARG A 38 -26.03 -3.77 4.20
C ARG A 38 -25.23 -3.63 5.49
N ARG A 39 -25.90 -3.65 6.65
CA ARG A 39 -25.22 -3.59 7.96
C ARG A 39 -24.28 -4.76 8.19
N SER A 40 -24.66 -5.97 7.79
CA SER A 40 -23.80 -7.16 7.91
C SER A 40 -22.59 -7.15 6.96
N MET A 41 -22.59 -6.27 5.95
CA MET A 41 -21.56 -6.16 4.91
C MET A 41 -20.77 -4.84 5.00
N MET A 42 -20.66 -4.32 6.22
CA MET A 42 -19.84 -3.16 6.57
C MET A 42 -18.91 -3.55 7.70
N VAL A 43 -17.63 -3.22 7.56
CA VAL A 43 -16.63 -3.39 8.63
C VAL A 43 -15.92 -2.08 8.84
N GLU A 44 -15.82 -1.66 10.10
CA GLU A 44 -15.05 -0.48 10.50
C GLU A 44 -13.79 -0.92 11.23
N PHE A 45 -12.66 -0.33 10.84
CA PHE A 45 -11.38 -0.55 11.49
C PHE A 45 -10.53 0.71 11.38
N ASP A 46 -10.00 1.20 12.51
CA ASP A 46 -9.10 2.36 12.59
C ASP A 46 -9.62 3.62 11.86
N GLY A 47 -10.91 3.92 12.03
CA GLY A 47 -11.56 5.06 11.38
C GLY A 47 -11.81 4.90 9.87
N MET A 48 -11.50 3.73 9.30
CA MET A 48 -11.82 3.37 7.92
C MET A 48 -13.06 2.47 7.89
N LEU A 49 -14.04 2.85 7.05
CA LEU A 49 -15.20 2.03 6.76
C LEU A 49 -15.01 1.30 5.43
N LEU A 50 -15.04 -0.04 5.47
CA LEU A 50 -15.16 -0.88 4.29
C LEU A 50 -16.63 -1.28 4.11
N ASP A 51 -17.32 -0.61 3.20
CA ASP A 51 -18.66 -1.01 2.74
C ASP A 51 -18.54 -1.87 1.48
N TYR A 52 -18.78 -3.17 1.63
CA TYR A 52 -18.80 -4.12 0.53
C TYR A 52 -20.23 -4.60 0.20
N SER A 53 -21.25 -3.94 0.73
CA SER A 53 -22.66 -4.26 0.47
C SER A 53 -23.09 -3.97 -0.98
N HIS A 54 -22.31 -3.15 -1.70
CA HIS A 54 -22.50 -2.82 -3.12
C HIS A 54 -21.99 -3.91 -4.08
N GLN A 55 -21.50 -5.03 -3.57
CA GLN A 55 -21.15 -6.20 -4.38
C GLN A 55 -22.39 -7.04 -4.69
N LEU A 56 -22.44 -7.65 -5.89
CA LEU A 56 -23.46 -8.65 -6.25
C LEU A 56 -23.15 -9.97 -5.53
N ALA A 57 -23.35 -9.98 -4.23
CA ALA A 57 -22.99 -11.06 -3.32
C ALA A 57 -23.91 -11.04 -2.09
N THR A 58 -24.23 -12.20 -1.54
CA THR A 58 -24.98 -12.32 -0.29
C THR A 58 -24.03 -12.58 0.89
N VAL A 59 -24.55 -12.60 2.11
CA VAL A 59 -23.78 -13.05 3.30
C VAL A 59 -23.24 -14.47 3.06
N GLU A 60 -24.07 -15.36 2.54
CA GLU A 60 -23.67 -16.72 2.15
C GLU A 60 -22.55 -16.74 1.11
N THR A 61 -22.55 -15.83 0.12
CA THR A 61 -21.44 -15.71 -0.84
C THR A 61 -20.11 -15.48 -0.13
N PHE A 62 -20.08 -14.58 0.87
CA PHE A 62 -18.87 -14.31 1.64
C PHE A 62 -18.49 -15.48 2.54
N GLU A 63 -19.44 -16.18 3.15
CA GLU A 63 -19.16 -17.41 3.91
C GLU A 63 -18.47 -18.47 3.03
N LYS A 64 -18.95 -18.67 1.79
CA LYS A 64 -18.31 -19.60 0.84
C LYS A 64 -16.94 -19.11 0.38
N LEU A 65 -16.75 -17.80 0.17
CA LEU A 65 -15.44 -17.20 -0.15
C LEU A 65 -14.44 -17.37 1.00
N PHE A 66 -14.89 -17.24 2.26
CA PHE A 66 -14.04 -17.47 3.42
C PHE A 66 -13.63 -18.94 3.54
N LYS A 67 -14.55 -19.89 3.30
CA LYS A 67 -14.20 -21.31 3.21
C LYS A 67 -13.15 -21.58 2.12
N LEU A 68 -13.27 -20.96 0.95
CA LEU A 68 -12.24 -21.08 -0.10
C LEU A 68 -10.89 -20.50 0.35
N ALA A 69 -10.89 -19.38 1.08
CA ALA A 69 -9.68 -18.79 1.63
C ALA A 69 -9.02 -19.67 2.71
N GLU A 70 -9.82 -20.38 3.50
CA GLU A 70 -9.36 -21.38 4.47
C GLU A 70 -8.71 -22.59 3.76
N GLU A 71 -9.38 -23.16 2.75
CA GLU A 71 -8.83 -24.23 1.89
C GLU A 71 -7.55 -23.79 1.15
N ALA A 72 -7.45 -22.51 0.80
CA ALA A 72 -6.25 -21.94 0.18
C ALA A 72 -5.11 -21.68 1.18
N HIS A 73 -5.32 -21.92 2.48
CA HIS A 73 -4.41 -21.59 3.57
C HIS A 73 -3.95 -20.12 3.53
N LEU A 74 -4.88 -19.21 3.24
CA LEU A 74 -4.55 -17.79 3.04
C LEU A 74 -4.01 -17.17 4.33
N LYS A 75 -4.60 -17.50 5.48
CA LYS A 75 -4.19 -16.94 6.78
C LYS A 75 -2.76 -17.36 7.14
N GLU A 76 -2.38 -18.59 6.86
CA GLU A 76 -1.03 -19.12 7.07
C GLU A 76 -0.03 -18.45 6.13
N LYS A 77 -0.40 -18.24 4.86
CA LYS A 77 0.44 -17.52 3.89
C LYS A 77 0.62 -16.06 4.28
N VAL A 78 -0.45 -15.38 4.69
CA VAL A 78 -0.42 -14.01 5.23
C VAL A 78 0.48 -13.96 6.46
N ASN A 79 0.27 -14.85 7.44
CA ASN A 79 1.11 -14.91 8.63
C ASN A 79 2.57 -15.21 8.29
N SER A 80 2.84 -16.08 7.31
CA SER A 80 4.20 -16.34 6.83
C SER A 80 4.83 -15.08 6.24
N MET A 81 4.10 -14.36 5.38
CA MET A 81 4.54 -13.08 4.81
C MET A 81 4.84 -12.03 5.88
N PHE A 82 3.97 -11.88 6.90
CA PHE A 82 4.13 -10.89 7.98
C PHE A 82 5.06 -11.34 9.11
N SER A 83 5.29 -12.65 9.26
CA SER A 83 6.33 -13.18 10.15
C SER A 83 7.73 -12.85 9.63
N GLY A 84 7.84 -12.55 8.32
CA GLY A 84 8.90 -11.76 7.74
C GLY A 84 8.60 -10.26 7.89
N GLU A 85 9.39 -9.60 8.72
CA GLU A 85 9.60 -8.15 8.73
C GLU A 85 8.38 -7.23 8.99
N PRO A 86 8.14 -6.86 10.26
CA PRO A 86 7.45 -5.62 10.57
C PRO A 86 8.13 -4.41 9.88
N LEU A 87 7.46 -3.81 8.90
CA LEU A 87 7.90 -2.60 8.19
C LEU A 87 8.11 -1.36 9.11
N ARG A 88 7.71 -1.47 10.38
CA ARG A 88 7.82 -0.42 11.43
C ARG A 88 8.17 -1.01 12.79
N ALA A 89 9.19 -1.87 12.83
CA ALA A 89 9.65 -2.44 14.09
C ALA A 89 10.22 -1.35 15.03
N PRO A 90 9.92 -1.39 16.34
CA PRO A 90 10.60 -0.51 17.30
C PRO A 90 12.11 -0.80 17.29
N ARG A 91 12.92 0.16 17.76
CA ARG A 91 14.40 0.09 17.69
C ARG A 91 15.00 -1.15 18.36
N ASP A 92 14.33 -1.66 19.38
CA ASP A 92 14.71 -2.81 20.19
C ASP A 92 14.15 -4.14 19.65
N ALA A 93 13.36 -4.11 18.57
CA ALA A 93 12.89 -5.33 17.94
C ALA A 93 14.04 -6.15 17.35
N VAL A 94 13.81 -7.47 17.29
CA VAL A 94 14.73 -8.42 16.66
C VAL A 94 13.98 -9.07 15.50
N ILE A 95 14.38 -8.74 14.29
CA ILE A 95 13.85 -9.34 13.06
C ILE A 95 15.02 -10.01 12.34
N GLN A 96 14.98 -11.34 12.26
CA GLN A 96 16.03 -12.13 11.64
C GLN A 96 15.73 -12.32 10.16
N CYS A 97 16.66 -11.89 9.30
CA CYS A 97 16.68 -12.19 7.87
C CYS A 97 18.04 -12.80 7.55
N ASP A 98 18.06 -14.02 7.01
CA ASP A 98 19.27 -14.80 6.74
C ASP A 98 20.28 -14.85 7.93
N GLY A 99 19.74 -14.97 9.15
CA GLY A 99 20.54 -15.06 10.37
C GLY A 99 21.11 -13.74 10.90
N LYS A 100 20.73 -12.59 10.31
CA LYS A 100 21.12 -11.25 10.76
C LYS A 100 19.90 -10.47 11.27
N ASN A 101 20.05 -9.77 12.39
CA ASN A 101 19.05 -8.79 12.81
C ASN A 101 19.10 -7.56 11.87
N VAL A 102 18.02 -7.30 11.12
CA VAL A 102 17.95 -6.20 10.15
C VAL A 102 17.51 -4.86 10.77
N VAL A 103 16.90 -4.88 11.96
CA VAL A 103 16.32 -3.68 12.62
C VAL A 103 17.34 -2.54 12.79
N PRO A 104 18.58 -2.78 13.26
CA PRO A 104 19.56 -1.70 13.42
C PRO A 104 19.93 -1.01 12.09
N GLU A 105 19.95 -1.76 10.98
CA GLU A 105 20.30 -1.24 9.67
C GLU A 105 19.17 -0.35 9.12
N VAL A 106 17.91 -0.77 9.27
CA VAL A 106 16.74 0.03 8.92
C VAL A 106 16.74 1.35 9.68
N TRP A 107 16.93 1.32 11.00
CA TRP A 107 16.95 2.54 11.82
C TRP A 107 18.13 3.46 11.49
N ASN A 108 19.30 2.92 11.17
CA ASN A 108 20.44 3.72 10.72
C ASN A 108 20.13 4.48 9.42
N VAL A 109 19.38 3.89 8.49
CA VAL A 109 18.93 4.58 7.27
C VAL A 109 17.86 5.63 7.60
N LEU A 110 16.89 5.31 8.46
CA LEU A 110 15.87 6.26 8.90
C LEU A 110 16.47 7.49 9.60
N ASP A 111 17.47 7.29 10.45
CA ASP A 111 18.20 8.38 11.13
C ASP A 111 18.92 9.29 10.12
N LYS A 112 19.57 8.71 9.11
CA LYS A 112 20.19 9.47 8.03
C LYS A 112 19.17 10.27 7.21
N ILE A 113 18.00 9.68 6.93
CA ILE A 113 16.91 10.38 6.22
C ILE A 113 16.40 11.55 7.05
N HIS A 114 16.15 11.33 8.35
CA HIS A 114 15.72 12.37 9.28
C HIS A 114 16.71 13.53 9.31
N ASP A 115 17.99 13.24 9.60
CA ASP A 115 19.03 14.25 9.71
C ASP A 115 19.24 15.04 8.41
N PHE A 116 19.13 14.36 7.27
CA PHE A 116 19.19 15.01 5.97
C PHE A 116 17.99 15.93 5.75
N SER A 117 16.77 15.44 5.98
CA SER A 117 15.55 16.23 5.81
C SER A 117 15.52 17.47 6.70
N GLU A 118 15.98 17.37 7.95
CA GLU A 118 16.05 18.52 8.87
C GLU A 118 17.07 19.56 8.41
N LYS A 119 18.23 19.14 7.88
CA LYS A 119 19.21 20.07 7.31
C LYS A 119 18.69 20.79 6.07
N VAL A 120 17.91 20.09 5.24
CA VAL A 120 17.25 20.67 4.08
C VAL A 120 16.17 21.66 4.51
N HIS A 121 15.27 21.28 5.42
CA HIS A 121 14.17 22.14 5.91
C HIS A 121 14.67 23.37 6.67
N SER A 122 15.77 23.25 7.42
CA SER A 122 16.39 24.37 8.15
C SER A 122 17.19 25.33 7.25
N GLY A 123 17.40 24.99 5.98
CA GLY A 123 18.27 25.75 5.08
C GLY A 123 19.77 25.59 5.35
N SER A 124 20.16 24.71 6.29
CA SER A 124 21.57 24.43 6.60
C SER A 124 22.29 23.72 5.45
N SER A 125 21.54 22.97 4.64
CA SER A 125 22.04 22.38 3.39
C SER A 125 21.92 23.39 2.25
N VAL A 126 23.07 23.78 1.70
CA VAL A 126 23.17 24.70 0.55
C VAL A 126 23.73 23.99 -0.68
N GLY A 127 23.33 24.47 -1.87
CA GLY A 127 23.89 24.02 -3.14
C GLY A 127 25.30 24.56 -3.39
N ALA A 128 25.88 24.21 -4.54
CA ALA A 128 27.24 24.65 -4.93
C ALA A 128 27.43 26.18 -4.97
N THR A 129 26.34 26.94 -5.12
CA THR A 129 26.33 28.41 -5.14
C THR A 129 26.16 29.04 -3.75
N GLY A 130 26.06 28.23 -2.69
CA GLY A 130 25.79 28.70 -1.33
C GLY A 130 24.33 29.08 -1.07
N LYS A 131 23.44 28.91 -2.05
CA LYS A 131 21.99 29.14 -1.90
C LYS A 131 21.31 27.94 -1.26
N THR A 132 20.26 28.19 -0.48
CA THR A 132 19.39 27.15 0.07
C THR A 132 18.71 26.34 -1.03
N LEU A 133 18.48 25.07 -0.78
CA LEU A 133 17.73 24.21 -1.69
C LEU A 133 16.24 24.58 -1.64
N THR A 134 15.63 24.76 -2.81
CA THR A 134 14.22 25.13 -2.96
C THR A 134 13.40 24.07 -3.68
N ASP A 135 14.07 23.16 -4.40
CA ASP A 135 13.40 22.23 -5.29
C ASP A 135 13.98 20.82 -5.14
N VAL A 136 13.10 19.81 -5.18
CA VAL A 136 13.49 18.39 -5.23
C VAL A 136 13.09 17.82 -6.57
N VAL A 137 14.03 17.13 -7.20
CA VAL A 137 13.81 16.34 -8.41
C VAL A 137 13.99 14.88 -8.05
N SER A 138 12.91 14.11 -8.13
CA SER A 138 12.94 12.66 -7.91
C SER A 138 13.01 11.93 -9.25
N ILE A 139 14.09 11.20 -9.49
CA ILE A 139 14.32 10.47 -10.74
C ILE A 139 14.13 8.97 -10.46
N GLY A 140 13.11 8.37 -11.06
CA GLY A 140 12.76 6.97 -10.82
C GLY A 140 11.73 6.45 -11.80
N PHE A 141 11.56 5.12 -11.86
CA PHE A 141 10.56 4.45 -12.69
C PHE A 141 9.85 3.36 -11.89
N GLY A 142 8.57 3.11 -12.21
CA GLY A 142 7.79 2.08 -11.52
C GLY A 142 7.62 2.37 -10.03
N GLY A 143 7.95 1.41 -9.16
CA GLY A 143 7.75 1.52 -7.71
C GLY A 143 8.51 2.68 -7.04
N SER A 144 9.70 3.02 -7.53
CA SER A 144 10.50 4.16 -7.02
C SER A 144 9.94 5.53 -7.42
N TYR A 145 8.94 5.55 -8.30
CA TYR A 145 8.23 6.76 -8.76
C TYR A 145 6.82 6.84 -8.17
N LEU A 146 6.03 5.76 -8.31
CA LEU A 146 4.60 5.78 -8.04
C LEU A 146 4.28 5.95 -6.54
N GLY A 147 5.06 5.30 -5.67
CA GLY A 147 4.87 5.40 -4.21
C GLY A 147 5.09 6.82 -3.70
N PRO A 148 6.27 7.43 -3.94
CA PRO A 148 6.52 8.82 -3.57
C PRO A 148 5.51 9.80 -4.18
N LEU A 149 5.10 9.60 -5.44
CA LEU A 149 4.10 10.46 -6.10
C LEU A 149 2.75 10.44 -5.37
N LEU A 150 2.26 9.24 -5.05
CA LEU A 150 0.98 9.07 -4.38
C LEU A 150 1.01 9.76 -3.00
N VAL A 151 2.02 9.48 -2.18
CA VAL A 151 2.14 10.05 -0.83
C VAL A 151 2.28 11.56 -0.90
N HIS A 152 3.16 12.08 -1.77
CA HIS A 152 3.33 13.51 -1.94
C HIS A 152 2.00 14.21 -2.31
N THR A 153 1.30 13.68 -3.31
CA THR A 153 0.05 14.27 -3.79
C THR A 153 -1.06 14.19 -2.74
N ALA A 154 -1.19 13.06 -2.04
CA ALA A 154 -2.23 12.84 -1.04
C ALA A 154 -2.06 13.72 0.21
N PHE A 155 -0.82 14.01 0.61
CA PHE A 155 -0.50 14.82 1.80
C PHE A 155 -0.13 16.27 1.48
N GLN A 156 -0.25 16.70 0.23
CA GLN A 156 -0.03 18.10 -0.14
C GLN A 156 -1.14 18.96 0.47
N THR A 157 -0.82 19.63 1.58
CA THR A 157 -1.71 20.62 2.20
C THR A 157 -1.24 22.02 1.85
N ALA A 158 -2.18 22.97 1.76
CA ALA A 158 -1.88 24.37 1.44
C ALA A 158 -0.95 25.09 2.46
N ARG A 159 -0.52 24.40 3.53
CA ARG A 159 0.11 25.01 4.71
C ARG A 159 1.59 24.63 4.93
N ILE A 160 2.17 23.75 4.12
CA ILE A 160 3.62 23.49 4.10
C ILE A 160 4.29 24.43 3.07
N LEU A 161 4.04 25.73 3.20
CA LEU A 161 4.63 26.79 2.37
C LEU A 161 5.16 27.92 3.27
N SER A 162 5.75 27.59 4.42
CA SER A 162 6.53 28.57 5.19
C SER A 162 7.99 28.67 4.72
N HIS A 163 8.42 27.76 3.85
CA HIS A 163 9.56 27.92 2.94
C HIS A 163 9.08 27.41 1.58
N ASP A 164 9.33 28.16 0.51
CA ASP A 164 8.94 27.83 -0.86
C ASP A 164 9.71 26.58 -1.36
N PHE A 165 9.34 25.41 -0.84
CA PHE A 165 9.81 24.12 -1.36
C PHE A 165 8.87 23.70 -2.48
N SER A 166 9.29 23.94 -3.72
CA SER A 166 8.51 23.58 -4.89
C SER A 166 8.94 22.18 -5.34
N PHE A 167 8.03 21.22 -5.26
CA PHE A 167 8.29 19.87 -5.74
C PHE A 167 8.07 19.84 -7.25
N GLN A 168 9.14 20.09 -8.01
CA GLN A 168 9.02 20.40 -9.43
C GLN A 168 8.74 19.19 -10.31
N ALA A 169 9.20 17.99 -9.91
CA ALA A 169 9.02 16.80 -10.73
C ALA A 169 9.40 15.50 -10.00
N ILE A 170 8.53 14.50 -10.12
CA ILE A 170 8.96 13.10 -10.20
C ILE A 170 8.90 12.77 -11.69
N LEU A 171 9.98 12.25 -12.26
CA LEU A 171 10.01 11.95 -13.69
C LEU A 171 10.66 10.60 -13.97
N PRO A 172 10.16 9.85 -14.97
CA PRO A 172 10.95 8.79 -15.58
C PRO A 172 12.20 9.39 -16.23
N TYR A 173 13.28 8.62 -16.27
CA TYR A 173 14.60 9.06 -16.73
C TYR A 173 14.58 9.74 -18.11
N SER A 174 13.77 9.24 -19.05
CA SER A 174 13.61 9.81 -20.39
C SER A 174 13.08 11.25 -20.38
N GLN A 175 12.17 11.58 -19.47
CA GLN A 175 11.59 12.92 -19.35
C GLN A 175 12.46 13.86 -18.51
N ALA A 176 13.27 13.32 -17.58
CA ALA A 176 14.24 14.10 -16.82
C ALA A 176 15.29 14.74 -17.74
N LEU A 177 15.76 14.00 -18.74
CA LEU A 177 16.72 14.52 -19.72
C LEU A 177 16.14 15.70 -20.52
N GLU A 178 14.88 15.62 -20.97
CA GLU A 178 14.24 16.70 -21.72
C GLU A 178 13.99 17.95 -20.86
N LYS A 179 13.56 17.76 -19.60
CA LYS A 179 13.21 18.87 -18.71
C LYS A 179 14.43 19.63 -18.18
N PHE A 180 15.54 18.95 -17.93
CA PHE A 180 16.73 19.53 -17.30
C PHE A 180 17.90 19.80 -18.23
N ALA A 181 17.88 19.35 -19.49
CA ALA A 181 18.92 19.68 -20.47
C ALA A 181 19.11 21.20 -20.68
N SER A 182 18.07 22.01 -20.43
CA SER A 182 18.14 23.47 -20.53
C SER A 182 18.73 24.19 -19.31
N HIS A 183 18.92 23.48 -18.17
CA HIS A 183 19.36 24.08 -16.91
C HIS A 183 20.82 23.73 -16.53
N ILE A 184 21.51 22.92 -17.34
CA ILE A 184 22.91 22.50 -17.13
C ILE A 184 23.86 23.32 -18.04
N GLN A 185 23.69 24.64 -18.09
CA GLN A 185 24.66 25.57 -18.71
C GLN A 185 25.36 26.42 -17.66
#